data_AF-A0A090QQX5-F1
#
_entry.id   AF-A0A090QQX5-F1
#
_cell.length_a   1.000
_cell.length_b   1.000
_cell.length_c   1.000
_cell.angle_alpha   90.00
_cell.angle_beta   90.00
_cell.angle_gamma   90.00
#
_symmetry.space_group_name_H-M   'P 1'
#
loop_
_entity.id
_entity.type
_entity.pdbx_description
1 polymer ?
#
loop_
_entity_poly.entity_id
_entity_poly.type
_entity_poly.pdbx_seq_one_letter_code
_entity_poly.pdbx_strand_id
1 'polypeptide(L)'
;MNLSAKTVVLIAIGAALYGIGGLPMFGIPVFANTTLKPAMAVLALFGVLFGPLVGFLVGFIGHWVTDLFAGWGVWITWVIGSGIVGLLIGLFPKITKQRIEKGMFTKWDFCLFVVLASWVT
;
A
#
# COMPACT_ATOMS: atom_id res chain seq x y z
N MET A 1 9.07 -19.04 9.27
CA MET A 1 8.71 -18.58 7.91
C MET A 1 10.00 -18.24 7.20
N ASN A 2 10.40 -18.98 6.16
CA ASN A 2 11.56 -18.60 5.35
C ASN A 2 11.09 -17.58 4.30
N LEU A 3 11.55 -16.33 4.40
CA LEU A 3 11.36 -15.35 3.34
C LEU A 3 12.24 -15.77 2.15
N SER A 4 11.60 -16.06 1.01
CA SER A 4 12.34 -16.27 -0.23
C SER A 4 13.03 -14.97 -0.64
N ALA A 5 14.22 -15.07 -1.26
CA ALA A 5 14.91 -13.91 -1.84
C ALA A 5 13.99 -13.08 -2.74
N LYS A 6 13.10 -13.74 -3.51
CA LYS A 6 12.08 -13.06 -4.32
C LYS A 6 11.16 -12.16 -3.49
N THR A 7 10.72 -12.62 -2.31
CA THR A 7 9.83 -11.85 -1.44
C THR A 7 10.54 -10.62 -0.89
N VAL A 8 11.80 -10.76 -0.49
CA VAL A 8 12.62 -9.65 0.01
C VAL A 8 12.81 -8.59 -1.09
N VAL A 9 13.11 -9.00 -2.32
CA VAL A 9 13.25 -8.09 -3.46
C VAL A 9 11.94 -7.35 -3.75
N LEU A 10 10.80 -8.04 -3.72
CA LEU A 10 9.49 -7.41 -3.92
C LEU A 10 9.19 -6.36 -2.84
N ILE A 11 9.52 -6.64 -1.58
CA ILE A 11 9.36 -5.68 -0.49
C ILE A 11 10.25 -4.45 -0.72
N ALA A 12 11.52 -4.65 -1.08
CA ALA A 12 12.46 -3.55 -1.32
C ALA A 12 12.01 -2.65 -2.48
N ILE A 13 11.62 -3.24 -3.61
CA ILE A 13 11.12 -2.49 -4.77
C ILE A 13 9.82 -1.76 -4.42
N GLY A 14 8.86 -2.44 -3.80
CA GLY A 14 7.59 -1.84 -3.41
C GLY A 14 7.77 -0.68 -2.43
N ALA A 15 8.64 -0.85 -1.43
CA ALA A 15 8.94 0.20 -0.45
C ALA A 15 9.63 1.41 -1.10
N ALA A 16 10.55 1.20 -2.05
CA ALA A 16 11.16 2.30 -2.79
C ALA A 16 10.14 3.07 -3.65
N LEU A 17 9.28 2.34 -4.39
CA LEU A 17 8.23 2.94 -5.21
C LEU A 17 7.20 3.71 -4.37
N TYR A 18 6.78 3.14 -3.23
CA TYR A 18 5.91 3.82 -2.27
C TYR A 18 6.63 5.05 -1.71
N GLY A 19 7.88 4.90 -1.26
CA GLY A 19 8.68 5.94 -0.65
C GLY A 19 8.77 7.19 -1.51
N ILE A 20 9.17 7.01 -2.78
CA ILE A 20 9.27 8.07 -3.77
C ILE A 20 7.89 8.61 -4.13
N GLY A 21 6.93 7.74 -4.44
CA GLY A 21 5.56 8.13 -4.79
C GLY A 21 4.78 8.79 -3.64
N GLY A 22 5.27 8.71 -2.41
CA GLY A 22 4.68 9.32 -1.23
C GLY A 22 5.14 10.75 -1.01
N LEU A 23 6.20 11.18 -1.70
CA LEU A 23 6.75 12.52 -1.57
C LEU A 23 5.76 13.58 -2.09
N PRO A 24 5.71 14.76 -1.45
CA PRO A 24 4.78 15.82 -1.82
C PRO A 24 4.86 16.23 -3.30
N MET A 25 6.04 16.13 -3.93
CA MET A 25 6.26 16.51 -5.33
C MET A 25 5.53 15.63 -6.36
N PHE A 26 5.19 14.39 -6.00
CA PHE A 26 4.46 13.46 -6.87
C PHE A 26 2.96 13.42 -6.55
N GLY A 27 2.52 14.18 -5.55
CA GLY A 27 1.12 14.27 -5.17
C GLY A 27 0.37 15.29 -6.03
N ILE A 28 -0.84 14.94 -6.47
CA ILE A 28 -1.74 15.87 -7.14
C ILE A 28 -2.67 16.48 -6.08
N PRO A 29 -2.64 17.81 -5.84
CA PRO A 29 -3.53 18.44 -4.87
C PRO A 29 -4.98 18.37 -5.36
N VAL A 30 -5.88 17.86 -4.53
CA VAL A 30 -7.33 17.80 -4.79
C VAL A 30 -8.07 18.82 -3.94
N PHE A 31 -7.64 18.99 -2.69
CA PHE A 31 -8.16 20.00 -1.75
C PHE A 31 -7.00 20.68 -1.02
N ALA A 32 -7.29 21.75 -0.27
CA ALA A 32 -6.29 22.58 0.42
C ALA A 32 -5.27 21.76 1.26
N ASN A 33 -5.70 20.63 1.84
CA ASN A 33 -4.86 19.75 2.67
C ASN A 33 -4.86 18.28 2.19
N THR A 34 -5.39 17.99 1.00
CA THR A 34 -5.56 16.61 0.52
C THR A 34 -4.89 16.45 -0.84
N THR A 35 -3.93 15.52 -0.90
CA THR A 35 -3.18 15.19 -2.11
C THR A 35 -3.41 13.72 -2.48
N LEU A 36 -3.64 13.47 -3.76
CA LEU A 36 -3.64 12.11 -4.29
C LEU A 36 -2.19 11.70 -4.56
N LYS A 37 -1.72 10.71 -3.82
CA LYS A 37 -0.35 10.19 -3.91
C LYS A 37 -0.33 8.84 -4.63
N PRO A 38 0.56 8.64 -5.63
CA PRO A 38 0.72 7.34 -6.30
C PRO A 38 1.17 6.23 -5.35
N ALA A 39 1.78 6.56 -4.20
CA ALA A 39 2.15 5.60 -3.16
C ALA A 39 1.01 4.64 -2.77
N MET A 40 -0.22 5.13 -2.65
CA MET A 40 -1.35 4.28 -2.26
C MET A 40 -1.73 3.27 -3.35
N ALA A 41 -1.58 3.64 -4.63
CA ALA A 41 -1.79 2.72 -5.73
C ALA A 41 -0.70 1.62 -5.74
N VAL A 42 0.55 1.99 -5.48
CA VAL A 42 1.67 1.04 -5.33
C VAL A 42 1.40 0.08 -4.17
N LEU A 43 0.99 0.60 -3.01
CA LEU A 43 0.66 -0.21 -1.83
C LEU A 43 -0.43 -1.23 -2.14
N ALA A 44 -1.51 -0.78 -2.78
CA ALA A 44 -2.63 -1.63 -3.10
C ALA A 44 -2.25 -2.71 -4.11
N LEU A 45 -1.49 -2.35 -5.15
CA LEU A 45 -0.99 -3.29 -6.16
C LEU A 45 -0.11 -4.37 -5.52
N PHE A 46 0.88 -3.98 -4.72
CA PHE A 46 1.81 -4.93 -4.10
C PHE A 46 1.11 -5.80 -3.06
N GLY A 47 0.17 -5.23 -2.29
CA GLY A 47 -0.65 -6.00 -1.36
C GLY A 47 -1.49 -7.06 -2.08
N VAL A 48 -2.25 -6.67 -3.11
CA VAL A 48 -3.12 -7.59 -3.84
C VAL A 48 -2.34 -8.67 -4.58
N LEU A 49 -1.20 -8.34 -5.20
CA LEU A 49 -0.45 -9.30 -6.01
C LEU A 49 0.46 -10.23 -5.20
N PHE A 50 1.05 -9.73 -4.11
CA PHE A 50 2.09 -10.46 -3.37
C PHE A 50 1.70 -10.82 -1.94
N GLY A 51 0.49 -10.42 -1.52
CA GLY A 51 -0.13 -10.84 -0.28
C GLY A 51 0.09 -9.89 0.91
N PRO A 52 -0.49 -10.24 2.08
CA PRO A 52 -0.62 -9.33 3.21
C PRO A 52 0.72 -8.95 3.85
N LEU A 53 1.68 -9.88 3.89
CA LEU A 53 3.00 -9.59 4.47
C LEU A 53 3.78 -8.60 3.61
N VAL A 54 3.72 -8.75 2.28
CA VAL A 54 4.39 -7.82 1.35
C VAL A 54 3.71 -6.47 1.41
N GLY A 55 2.37 -6.42 1.38
CA GLY A 55 1.63 -5.16 1.56
C GLY A 55 1.97 -4.44 2.87
N PHE A 56 2.01 -5.17 3.99
CA PHE A 56 2.39 -4.60 5.29
C PHE A 56 3.78 -3.96 5.26
N LEU A 57 4.79 -4.71 4.80
CA LEU A 57 6.18 -4.24 4.81
C LEU A 57 6.42 -3.12 3.79
N VAL A 58 5.75 -3.15 2.63
CA VAL A 58 5.78 -2.08 1.64
C VAL A 58 5.20 -0.78 2.22
N GLY A 59 4.05 -0.85 2.89
CA GLY A 59 3.43 0.32 3.52
C GLY A 59 4.23 0.86 4.69
N PHE A 60 4.72 -0.03 5.57
CA PHE A 60 5.51 0.35 6.73
C PHE A 60 6.86 0.96 6.34
N ILE A 61 7.67 0.25 5.55
CA ILE A 61 9.00 0.73 5.15
C ILE A 61 8.87 1.90 4.19
N GLY A 62 7.93 1.84 3.25
CA GLY A 62 7.70 2.91 2.28
C GLY A 62 7.32 4.23 2.95
N HIS A 63 6.38 4.22 3.89
CA HIS A 63 5.97 5.45 4.58
C HIS A 63 7.10 6.00 5.44
N TRP A 64 7.84 5.13 6.14
CA TRP A 64 9.03 5.54 6.87
C TRP A 64 10.02 6.28 5.95
N VAL A 65 10.29 5.71 4.77
CA VAL A 65 11.17 6.31 3.76
C VAL A 65 10.61 7.65 3.27
N THR A 66 9.31 7.73 2.97
CA THR A 66 8.65 8.99 2.58
C THR A 66 8.86 10.07 3.64
N ASP A 67 8.63 9.77 4.91
CA ASP A 67 8.75 10.73 6.01
C ASP A 67 10.19 11.24 6.18
N LEU A 68 11.17 10.32 6.09
CA LEU A 68 12.59 10.66 6.15
C LEU A 68 12.99 11.66 5.06
N PHE A 69 12.52 11.44 3.83
CA PHE A 69 12.84 12.31 2.70
C PHE A 69 11.98 13.57 2.62
N ALA A 70 10.76 13.55 3.14
CA ALA A 70 9.90 14.74 3.23
C ALA A 70 10.48 15.78 4.20
N GLY A 71 11.17 15.34 5.25
CA GLY A 71 11.91 16.20 6.19
C GLY A 71 11.12 16.65 7.41
N TRP A 72 9.94 16.09 7.66
CA TRP A 72 8.99 16.53 8.70
C TRP A 72 9.06 15.63 9.95
N GLY A 73 10.03 14.70 9.97
CA GLY A 73 10.18 13.65 10.97
C GLY A 73 9.36 12.40 10.65
N VAL A 74 9.71 11.27 11.27
CA VAL A 74 9.00 9.99 11.10
C VAL A 74 7.84 9.90 12.09
N TRP A 75 6.63 9.80 11.57
CA TRP A 75 5.43 9.74 12.41
C TRP A 75 4.95 8.30 12.53
N ILE A 76 5.34 7.65 13.62
CA ILE A 76 5.13 6.21 13.79
C ILE A 76 3.65 5.78 13.67
N THR A 77 2.71 6.64 14.06
CA THR A 77 1.26 6.39 13.91
C THR A 77 0.86 6.26 12.45
N TRP A 78 1.38 7.12 11.58
CA TRP A 78 1.13 7.08 10.13
C TRP A 78 1.85 5.90 9.46
N VAL A 79 3.08 5.62 9.88
CA VAL A 79 3.86 4.48 9.40
C VAL A 79 3.15 3.15 9.71
N ILE A 80 2.67 2.97 10.95
CA ILE A 80 1.90 1.80 11.34
C ILE A 80 0.56 1.76 10.59
N GLY A 81 -0.12 2.91 10.45
CA GLY A 81 -1.36 3.02 9.69
C GLY A 81 -1.23 2.51 8.26
N SER A 82 -0.20 2.94 7.53
CA SER A 82 0.07 2.46 6.17
C SER A 82 0.46 0.98 6.12
N GLY A 83 1.19 0.49 7.12
CA GLY A 83 1.45 -0.95 7.25
C GLY A 83 0.14 -1.73 7.40
N ILE A 84 -0.76 -1.30 8.28
CA ILE A 84 -2.06 -1.96 8.49
C ILE A 84 -2.91 -1.93 7.21
N VAL A 85 -2.96 -0.81 6.49
CA VAL A 85 -3.68 -0.74 5.20
C VAL A 85 -3.10 -1.71 4.18
N GLY A 86 -1.77 -1.75 4.04
CA GLY A 86 -1.12 -2.70 3.15
C GLY A 86 -1.44 -4.15 3.52
N LEU A 87 -1.51 -4.46 4.82
CA LEU A 87 -1.92 -5.77 5.31
C LEU A 87 -3.36 -6.11 4.94
N LEU A 88 -4.29 -5.19 5.20
CA LEU A 88 -5.73 -5.37 4.94
C LEU A 88 -6.02 -5.51 3.45
N ILE A 89 -5.43 -4.65 2.61
CA ILE A 89 -5.57 -4.75 1.15
C ILE A 89 -4.94 -6.06 0.66
N GLY A 90 -3.82 -6.50 1.23
CA GLY A 90 -3.21 -7.78 0.85
C GLY A 90 -4.01 -9.02 1.27
N LEU A 91 -5.03 -8.89 2.12
CA LEU A 91 -6.01 -9.95 2.38
C LEU A 91 -7.12 -10.01 1.32
N PHE A 92 -7.28 -8.97 0.49
CA PHE A 92 -8.34 -8.89 -0.52
C PHE A 92 -8.43 -10.13 -1.44
N PRO A 93 -7.33 -10.67 -2.01
CA PRO A 93 -7.40 -11.87 -2.85
C PRO A 93 -7.94 -13.08 -2.09
N LYS A 94 -7.59 -13.21 -0.80
CA LYS A 94 -8.09 -14.31 0.04
C LYS A 94 -9.57 -14.15 0.35
N ILE A 95 -10.00 -12.94 0.72
CA ILE A 95 -11.41 -12.62 1.02
C ILE A 95 -12.30 -12.87 -0.20
N THR A 96 -11.83 -12.50 -1.38
CA THR A 96 -12.57 -12.68 -2.64
C THR A 96 -12.40 -14.08 -3.26
N LYS A 97 -11.77 -15.04 -2.56
CA LYS A 97 -11.53 -16.42 -3.06
C LYS A 97 -10.79 -16.44 -4.41
N GLN A 98 -9.79 -15.58 -4.57
CA GLN A 98 -8.96 -15.43 -5.77
C GLN A 98 -9.76 -15.16 -7.04
N ARG A 99 -10.89 -14.44 -6.94
CA ARG A 99 -11.71 -14.05 -8.10
C ARG A 99 -10.93 -13.23 -9.12
N ILE A 100 -10.02 -12.35 -8.68
CA ILE A 100 -9.14 -11.56 -9.56
C ILE A 100 -8.29 -12.46 -10.47
N GLU A 101 -7.70 -13.53 -9.94
CA GLU A 101 -6.86 -14.46 -10.73
C GLU A 101 -7.67 -15.17 -11.83
N LYS A 102 -9.00 -15.27 -11.66
CA LYS A 102 -9.93 -15.87 -12.61
C LYS A 102 -10.53 -14.83 -13.59
N GLY A 103 -10.05 -13.59 -13.57
CA GLY A 103 -10.59 -12.49 -14.38
C GLY A 103 -11.98 -12.02 -13.94
N MET A 104 -12.43 -12.40 -12.74
CA MET A 104 -13.72 -11.97 -12.19
C MET A 104 -13.52 -10.79 -11.25
N PHE A 105 -14.14 -9.65 -11.56
CA PHE A 105 -14.17 -8.48 -10.69
C PHE A 105 -15.59 -7.92 -10.65
N THR A 106 -16.36 -8.30 -9.63
CA THR A 106 -17.76 -7.90 -9.50
C THR A 106 -17.89 -6.53 -8.81
N LYS A 107 -19.06 -5.90 -8.91
CA LYS A 107 -19.36 -4.66 -8.17
C LYS A 107 -19.15 -4.78 -6.65
N TRP A 108 -19.35 -5.96 -6.09
CA TRP A 108 -19.12 -6.22 -4.66
C TRP A 108 -17.64 -6.28 -4.31
N ASP A 109 -16.83 -6.87 -5.20
CA ASP A 109 -15.37 -6.89 -5.07
C ASP A 109 -14.82 -5.47 -5.16
N PHE A 110 -15.38 -4.64 -6.05
CA PHE A 110 -15.05 -3.21 -6.14
C PHE A 110 -15.40 -2.46 -4.86
N CYS A 111 -16.64 -2.58 -4.35
CA CYS A 111 -17.04 -1.93 -3.10
C CYS A 111 -16.16 -2.36 -1.92
N LEU A 112 -15.86 -3.65 -1.80
CA LEU A 112 -14.96 -4.16 -0.78
C LEU A 112 -13.56 -3.57 -0.90
N PHE A 113 -13.01 -3.51 -2.12
CA PHE A 113 -11.70 -2.95 -2.37
C PHE A 113 -11.62 -1.47 -1.97
N VAL A 114 -12.62 -0.67 -2.37
CA VAL A 114 -12.70 0.75 -1.99
C VAL A 114 -12.77 0.89 -0.47
N VAL A 115 -13.64 0.13 0.19
CA VAL A 115 -13.77 0.18 1.66
C VAL A 115 -12.44 -0.14 2.33
N LEU A 116 -11.74 -1.19 1.92
CA LEU A 116 -10.43 -1.55 2.50
C LEU A 116 -9.36 -0.50 2.23
N ALA A 117 -9.38 0.15 1.07
CA ALA A 117 -8.42 1.18 0.68
C ALA A 117 -8.69 2.54 1.35
N SER A 118 -9.92 2.82 1.80
CA SER A 118 -10.31 4.09 2.41
C SER A 118 -9.92 4.26 3.89
N TRP A 119 -9.36 3.25 4.56
CA TRP A 119 -9.16 3.28 6.02
C TRP A 119 -8.07 4.24 6.55
N VAL A 120 -7.26 4.90 5.70
CA VAL A 120 -6.16 5.81 6.16
C VAL A 120 -6.04 7.05 5.26
N THR A 121 -7.11 7.81 5.10
CA THR A 121 -7.04 9.19 4.56
C THR A 121 -7.70 10.17 5.50
#